data_AF-A0A425DIZ8-F1
#
_entry.id   AF-A0A425DIZ8-F1
#
_cell.length_a   1.000
_cell.length_b   1.000
_cell.length_c   1.000
_cell.angle_alpha   90.00
_cell.angle_beta   90.00
_cell.angle_gamma   90.00
#
_symmetry.space_group_name_H-M   'P 1'
#
loop_
_entity.id
_entity.type
_entity.pdbx_description
1 polymer ?
#
loop_
_entity_poly.entity_id
_entity_poly.type
_entity_poly.pdbx_seq_one_letter_code
_entity_poly.pdbx_strand_id
1 'polypeptide(L)'
;MQRHQGGTGSGLSLERFIRGKARPNKGKGETASGKRKRVEKAVLLRNYRKEKQRVNPSAPSSSAAADDDDGASSNAPKSFYDKVHKSSSFVFVCISCGDIWLQFFATLHDDGGDDSTAARSTPKAPSTHKPDPLFKAKRKAQQVKDERTVKRQVIEQKVKEKEKKVEKRKKRHVKMSLRTKTGQPVVKHQIKDILAKLKSSK
;
A
#
# COMPACT_ATOMS: atom_id res chain seq x y z
N MET A 1 30.09 0.39 57.26
CA MET A 1 29.44 -0.35 56.15
C MET A 1 28.02 0.17 55.97
N GLN A 2 27.77 1.08 55.03
CA GLN A 2 26.41 1.41 54.57
C GLN A 2 26.47 1.56 53.06
N ARG A 3 25.73 0.68 52.36
CA ARG A 3 25.59 0.69 50.90
C ARG A 3 24.36 1.54 50.56
N HIS A 4 24.57 2.71 49.97
CA HIS A 4 23.52 3.38 49.21
C HIS A 4 23.45 2.72 47.82
N GLN A 5 22.47 1.84 47.64
CA GLN A 5 22.05 1.38 46.33
C GLN A 5 20.72 2.04 45.97
N GLY A 6 20.58 2.40 44.70
CA GLY A 6 19.27 2.66 44.10
C GLY A 6 19.16 4.05 43.49
N GLY A 7 19.91 4.28 42.42
CA GLY A 7 19.72 5.44 41.56
C GLY A 7 18.28 5.55 41.06
N THR A 8 17.83 6.79 40.98
CA THR A 8 16.61 7.28 40.34
C THR A 8 16.61 6.91 38.84
N GLY A 9 16.29 5.65 38.54
CA GLY A 9 16.10 5.13 37.18
C GLY A 9 14.62 5.19 36.80
N SER A 10 14.35 5.72 35.61
CA SER A 10 13.02 5.99 35.05
C SER A 10 11.98 4.91 35.36
N GLY A 11 10.80 5.34 35.84
CA GLY A 11 9.66 4.52 36.27
C GLY A 11 8.98 3.70 35.16
N LEU A 12 9.72 2.82 34.51
CA LEU A 12 9.21 1.72 33.71
C LEU A 12 9.67 0.43 34.38
N SER A 13 8.92 0.01 35.40
CA SER A 13 9.08 -1.29 36.04
C SER A 13 9.28 -2.39 34.98
N LEU A 14 10.25 -3.29 35.19
CA LEU A 14 10.54 -4.43 34.32
C LEU A 14 9.28 -5.23 33.98
N GLU A 15 8.34 -5.33 34.92
CA GLU A 15 7.03 -5.96 34.73
C GLU A 15 6.16 -5.27 33.68
N ARG A 16 6.27 -3.94 33.53
CA ARG A 16 5.56 -3.15 32.51
C ARG A 16 6.20 -3.32 31.14
N PHE A 17 7.50 -3.58 31.08
CA PHE A 17 8.19 -3.94 29.83
C PHE A 17 7.80 -5.35 29.35
N ILE A 18 7.77 -6.32 30.27
CA ILE A 18 7.36 -7.71 29.97
C ILE A 18 5.87 -7.75 29.58
N ARG A 19 4.97 -7.12 30.35
CA ARG A 19 3.55 -7.02 30.01
C ARG A 19 3.28 -6.16 28.78
N GLY A 20 4.09 -5.13 28.53
CA GLY A 20 3.99 -4.24 27.37
C GLY A 20 4.28 -4.94 26.04
N LYS A 21 5.16 -5.96 26.04
CA LYS A 21 5.42 -6.80 24.85
C LYS A 21 4.33 -7.84 24.57
N ALA A 22 3.47 -8.14 25.55
CA ALA A 22 2.43 -9.17 25.45
C ALA A 22 1.06 -8.65 24.95
N ARG A 23 0.89 -7.34 24.76
CA ARG A 23 -0.35 -6.81 24.17
C ARG A 23 -0.30 -6.95 22.64
N PRO A 24 -1.19 -7.74 22.00
CA PRO A 24 -1.36 -7.64 20.56
C PRO A 24 -1.69 -6.17 20.24
N ASN A 25 -0.99 -5.60 19.26
CA ASN A 25 -1.10 -4.21 18.81
C ASN A 25 -2.51 -3.90 18.22
N LYS A 26 -3.60 -4.03 19.00
CA LYS A 26 -4.93 -3.55 18.63
C LYS A 26 -5.00 -2.02 18.56
N GLY A 27 -3.96 -1.32 19.00
CA GLY A 27 -3.88 0.14 19.05
C GLY A 27 -2.90 0.80 18.06
N LYS A 28 -2.28 0.06 17.12
CA LYS A 28 -1.59 0.73 16.02
C LYS A 28 -2.65 1.35 15.11
N GLY A 29 -2.91 2.64 15.33
CA GLY A 29 -3.88 3.42 14.57
C GLY A 29 -3.81 3.06 13.11
N GLU A 30 -4.97 2.77 12.53
CA GLU A 30 -5.03 2.34 11.15
C GLU A 30 -4.24 3.28 10.27
N THR A 31 -3.27 2.72 9.56
CA THR A 31 -2.55 3.45 8.54
C THR A 31 -3.58 4.08 7.58
N ALA A 32 -3.27 5.26 7.02
CA ALA A 32 -4.18 5.93 6.09
C ALA A 32 -4.65 5.00 4.94
N SER A 33 -3.81 4.03 4.56
CA SER A 33 -4.14 2.96 3.62
C SER A 33 -5.22 2.00 4.12
N GLY A 34 -5.19 1.60 5.40
CA GLY A 34 -6.22 0.75 6.02
C GLY A 34 -7.59 1.43 6.07
N LYS A 35 -7.64 2.72 6.47
CA LYS A 35 -8.88 3.51 6.45
C LYS A 35 -9.49 3.59 5.05
N ARG A 36 -8.67 3.84 4.03
CA ARG A 36 -9.11 3.88 2.62
C ARG A 36 -9.74 2.56 2.18
N LYS A 37 -9.10 1.42 2.53
CA LYS A 37 -9.63 0.09 2.21
C LYS A 37 -10.98 -0.19 2.89
N ARG A 38 -11.18 0.26 4.13
CA ARG A 38 -12.49 0.14 4.79
C ARG A 38 -13.57 0.95 4.09
N VAL A 39 -13.28 2.20 3.73
CA VAL A 39 -14.22 3.08 3.04
C VAL A 39 -14.59 2.49 1.67
N GLU A 40 -13.61 2.04 0.91
CA GLU A 40 -13.82 1.39 -0.39
C GLU A 40 -14.68 0.14 -0.27
N LYS A 41 -14.40 -0.72 0.71
CA LYS A 41 -15.21 -1.90 1.01
C LYS A 41 -16.65 -1.52 1.40
N ALA A 42 -16.84 -0.47 2.18
CA ALA A 42 -18.17 0.00 2.59
C ALA A 42 -18.97 0.57 1.40
N VAL A 43 -18.32 1.33 0.52
CA VAL A 43 -18.92 1.84 -0.72
C VAL A 43 -19.34 0.69 -1.63
N LEU A 44 -18.46 -0.30 -1.82
CA LEU A 44 -18.74 -1.47 -2.64
C LEU A 44 -19.95 -2.26 -2.10
N LEU A 45 -20.01 -2.50 -0.80
CA LEU A 45 -21.16 -3.17 -0.16
C LEU A 45 -22.45 -2.36 -0.32
N ARG A 46 -22.40 -1.03 -0.26
CA ARG A 46 -23.56 -0.17 -0.48
C ARG A 46 -24.07 -0.27 -1.92
N ASN A 47 -23.16 -0.26 -2.89
CA ASN A 47 -23.50 -0.41 -4.31
C ASN A 47 -24.08 -1.79 -4.58
N TYR A 48 -23.47 -2.84 -4.05
CA TYR A 48 -23.98 -4.21 -4.20
C TYR A 48 -25.39 -4.38 -3.61
N ARG A 49 -25.68 -3.79 -2.44
CA ARG A 49 -27.04 -3.79 -1.87
C ARG A 49 -28.04 -3.07 -2.78
N LYS A 50 -27.67 -1.92 -3.34
CA LYS A 50 -28.51 -1.18 -4.29
C LYS A 50 -28.75 -1.96 -5.59
N GLU A 51 -27.71 -2.59 -6.13
CA GLU A 51 -27.79 -3.44 -7.33
C GLU A 51 -28.72 -4.62 -7.09
N LYS A 52 -28.56 -5.30 -5.95
CA LYS A 52 -29.40 -6.45 -5.57
C LYS A 52 -30.87 -6.08 -5.40
N GLN A 53 -31.16 -4.88 -4.89
CA GLN A 53 -32.53 -4.34 -4.80
C GLN A 53 -33.13 -3.97 -6.17
N ARG A 54 -32.29 -3.59 -7.14
CA ARG A 54 -32.75 -3.31 -8.52
C ARG A 54 -33.02 -4.57 -9.32
N VAL A 55 -32.23 -5.62 -9.10
CA VAL A 55 -32.35 -6.90 -9.81
C VAL A 55 -33.48 -7.76 -9.23
N ASN A 56 -33.79 -7.62 -7.94
CA ASN A 56 -34.97 -8.24 -7.31
C ASN A 56 -35.89 -7.16 -6.74
N PRO A 57 -36.80 -6.56 -7.54
CA PRO A 57 -37.91 -5.81 -7.00
C PRO A 57 -38.93 -6.79 -6.40
N SER A 58 -38.66 -7.32 -5.21
CA SER A 58 -39.72 -7.93 -4.41
C SER A 58 -40.71 -6.83 -4.01
N ALA A 59 -41.97 -7.07 -4.34
CA ALA A 59 -43.19 -6.32 -4.08
C ALA A 59 -43.22 -5.42 -2.81
N PRO A 60 -44.02 -4.33 -2.82
CA PRO A 60 -44.14 -3.41 -1.70
C PRO A 60 -44.64 -4.15 -0.45
N SER A 61 -43.88 -4.10 0.64
CA SER A 61 -44.38 -4.45 1.98
C SER A 61 -44.80 -3.16 2.70
N SER A 62 -46.10 -2.90 2.67
CA SER A 62 -46.79 -2.06 3.64
C SER A 62 -47.03 -2.84 4.94
N SER A 63 -46.97 -2.13 6.08
CA SER A 63 -47.43 -2.52 7.43
C SER A 63 -46.59 -3.60 8.15
N ALA A 64 -46.39 -3.63 9.46
CA ALA A 64 -46.73 -2.79 10.60
C ALA A 64 -45.85 -3.24 11.78
N ALA A 65 -45.88 -2.46 12.86
CA ALA A 65 -45.19 -2.67 14.12
C ALA A 65 -45.37 -4.05 14.78
N ALA A 66 -44.35 -4.47 15.54
CA ALA A 66 -44.49 -5.15 16.82
C ALA A 66 -43.18 -5.03 17.61
N ASP A 67 -43.33 -4.58 18.84
CA ASP A 67 -42.36 -4.48 19.91
C ASP A 67 -41.82 -5.84 20.40
N ASP A 68 -40.75 -5.72 21.21
CA ASP A 68 -40.30 -6.59 22.31
C ASP A 68 -39.45 -7.85 22.05
N ASP A 69 -38.34 -7.84 22.81
CA ASP A 69 -37.80 -8.89 23.68
C ASP A 69 -36.50 -9.64 23.31
N ASP A 70 -35.74 -9.78 24.40
CA ASP A 70 -34.43 -10.35 24.64
C ASP A 70 -34.33 -11.86 24.35
N GLY A 71 -33.12 -12.41 24.45
CA GLY A 71 -32.99 -13.84 24.76
C GLY A 71 -32.40 -14.73 23.68
N ALA A 72 -31.15 -15.12 23.93
CA ALA A 72 -30.50 -16.27 23.33
C ALA A 72 -31.36 -17.54 23.37
N SER A 73 -31.49 -18.27 22.26
CA SER A 73 -31.29 -19.72 22.27
C SER A 73 -31.25 -20.31 20.85
N SER A 74 -30.34 -21.27 20.75
CA SER A 74 -30.15 -22.35 19.80
C SER A 74 -31.29 -22.82 18.88
N ASN A 75 -30.85 -23.39 17.75
CA ASN A 75 -31.54 -24.38 16.89
C ASN A 75 -32.12 -23.92 15.55
N ALA A 76 -31.31 -23.22 14.75
CA ALA A 76 -31.40 -23.34 13.29
C ALA A 76 -30.39 -24.41 12.82
N PRO A 77 -30.76 -25.37 11.95
CA PRO A 77 -29.83 -26.38 11.46
C PRO A 77 -28.72 -25.68 10.67
N LYS A 78 -27.49 -25.77 11.20
CA LYS A 78 -26.26 -25.40 10.48
C LYS A 78 -26.25 -26.16 9.17
N SER A 79 -26.43 -25.43 8.07
CA SER A 79 -26.35 -26.00 6.74
C SER A 79 -25.01 -26.74 6.58
N PHE A 80 -25.05 -27.86 5.88
CA PHE A 80 -23.92 -28.76 5.63
C PHE A 80 -22.63 -28.03 5.17
N TYR A 81 -22.76 -26.87 4.54
CA TYR A 81 -21.65 -26.06 4.02
C TYR A 81 -20.87 -25.27 5.09
N ASP A 82 -21.41 -25.08 6.29
CA ASP A 82 -20.71 -24.33 7.36
C ASP A 82 -19.57 -25.14 7.99
N LYS A 83 -19.55 -26.47 7.77
CA LYS A 83 -18.58 -27.38 8.39
C LYS A 83 -17.29 -27.55 7.58
N VAL A 84 -17.26 -27.15 6.31
CA VAL A 84 -16.12 -27.37 5.41
C VAL A 84 -15.05 -26.28 5.53
N HIS A 85 -15.38 -25.12 6.12
CA HIS A 85 -14.45 -23.99 6.23
C HIS A 85 -13.68 -23.92 7.55
N LYS A 86 -13.94 -24.82 8.51
CA LYS A 86 -13.38 -24.72 9.87
C LYS A 86 -12.14 -25.57 10.12
N SER A 87 -11.70 -26.38 9.17
CA SER A 87 -10.52 -27.26 9.29
C SER A 87 -9.38 -26.99 8.29
N SER A 88 -9.54 -26.07 7.33
CA SER A 88 -8.43 -25.68 6.45
C SER A 88 -7.63 -24.54 7.08
N SER A 89 -6.76 -24.88 8.02
CA SER A 89 -5.51 -24.15 8.23
C SER A 89 -4.65 -24.31 6.96
N PHE A 90 -5.04 -23.58 5.91
CA PHE A 90 -4.31 -23.50 4.66
C PHE A 90 -3.20 -22.47 4.84
N VAL A 91 -1.98 -22.96 4.92
CA VAL A 91 -0.76 -22.16 4.83
C VAL A 91 -0.72 -21.57 3.42
N PHE A 92 -1.32 -20.39 3.25
CA PHE A 92 -1.25 -19.65 2.01
C PHE A 92 0.10 -18.92 1.94
N VAL A 93 1.11 -19.63 1.46
CA VAL A 93 2.31 -19.03 0.87
C VAL A 93 1.84 -18.28 -0.37
N CYS A 94 1.62 -16.96 -0.25
CA CYS A 94 1.40 -16.10 -1.41
C CYS A 94 2.75 -15.52 -1.85
N ILE A 95 3.55 -16.38 -2.47
CA ILE A 95 4.63 -15.99 -3.38
C ILE A 95 3.97 -16.02 -4.78
N SER A 96 4.07 -14.92 -5.52
CA SER A 96 3.70 -14.80 -6.95
C SER A 96 2.22 -14.63 -7.35
N CYS A 97 1.49 -13.68 -6.76
CA CYS A 97 0.18 -13.21 -7.31
C CYS A 97 0.27 -11.87 -8.07
N GLY A 98 1.50 -11.38 -8.36
CA GLY A 98 1.72 -10.10 -9.04
C GLY A 98 1.62 -10.16 -10.57
N ASP A 99 1.91 -11.30 -11.18
CA ASP A 99 2.21 -11.36 -12.61
C ASP A 99 1.01 -11.79 -13.49
N ILE A 100 0.03 -12.48 -12.91
CA ILE A 100 -1.14 -12.98 -13.66
C ILE A 100 -2.12 -11.85 -14.02
N TRP A 101 -2.23 -10.82 -13.18
CA TRP A 101 -3.14 -9.68 -13.43
C TRP A 101 -2.60 -8.69 -14.47
N LEU A 102 -1.29 -8.64 -14.71
CA LEU A 102 -0.69 -7.78 -15.73
C LEU A 102 -0.83 -8.37 -17.13
N GLN A 103 -0.82 -9.70 -17.26
CA GLN A 103 -0.99 -10.38 -18.55
C GLN A 103 -2.41 -10.20 -19.13
N PHE A 104 -3.43 -10.14 -18.26
CA PHE A 104 -4.83 -9.99 -18.65
C PHE A 104 -5.18 -8.60 -19.23
N PHE A 105 -4.53 -7.52 -18.75
CA PHE A 105 -4.77 -6.18 -19.31
C PHE A 105 -3.92 -5.87 -20.55
N ALA A 106 -2.80 -6.57 -20.75
CA ALA A 106 -1.98 -6.42 -21.95
C ALA A 106 -2.65 -7.03 -23.19
N THR A 107 -3.45 -8.08 -23.03
CA THR A 107 -4.16 -8.75 -24.13
C THR A 107 -5.45 -8.03 -24.57
N LEU A 108 -5.95 -7.06 -23.81
CA LEU A 108 -7.17 -6.31 -24.14
C LEU A 108 -6.92 -5.06 -25.00
N HIS A 109 -5.67 -4.74 -25.34
CA HIS A 109 -5.30 -3.53 -26.06
C HIS A 109 -4.75 -3.76 -27.47
N ASP A 110 -4.69 -5.01 -27.95
CA ASP A 110 -4.04 -5.36 -29.22
C ASP A 110 -5.00 -5.58 -30.41
N ASP A 111 -6.31 -5.48 -30.21
CA ASP A 111 -7.31 -5.59 -31.29
C ASP A 111 -7.79 -4.21 -31.79
N GLY A 112 -6.86 -3.38 -32.24
CA GLY A 112 -7.13 -2.06 -32.83
C GLY A 112 -6.49 -1.91 -34.19
N GLY A 113 -7.06 -2.59 -35.17
CA GLY A 113 -6.59 -2.73 -36.55
C GLY A 113 -6.33 -1.44 -37.33
N ASP A 114 -5.40 -1.61 -38.27
CA ASP A 114 -5.05 -0.78 -39.41
C ASP A 114 -6.26 -0.43 -40.29
N ASP A 115 -6.46 0.85 -40.58
CA ASP A 115 -7.17 1.27 -41.81
C ASP A 115 -6.68 2.67 -42.26
N SER A 116 -5.83 2.65 -43.28
CA SER A 116 -5.87 3.50 -44.49
C SER A 116 -6.19 5.01 -44.36
N THR A 117 -5.25 5.86 -44.80
CA THR A 117 -5.31 6.49 -46.13
C THR A 117 -4.27 7.62 -46.27
N ALA A 118 -3.39 7.44 -47.25
CA ALA A 118 -2.58 8.50 -47.81
C ALA A 118 -3.50 9.46 -48.59
N ALA A 119 -3.63 10.71 -48.14
CA ALA A 119 -4.27 11.78 -48.92
C ALA A 119 -3.35 12.98 -49.00
N ARG A 120 -2.65 13.05 -50.15
CA ARG A 120 -1.91 14.21 -50.65
C ARG A 120 -2.89 15.40 -50.74
N SER A 121 -2.66 16.47 -49.96
CA SER A 121 -3.47 17.68 -50.06
C SER A 121 -2.61 18.91 -50.40
N THR A 122 -3.01 19.56 -51.48
CA THR A 122 -2.57 20.85 -52.00
C THR A 122 -2.62 21.96 -50.93
N PRO A 123 -1.73 22.96 -50.96
CA PRO A 123 -1.74 24.05 -49.99
C PRO A 123 -2.99 24.93 -50.18
N LYS A 124 -3.90 24.89 -49.21
CA LYS A 124 -5.07 25.79 -49.15
C LYS A 124 -4.76 27.01 -48.28
N ALA A 125 -5.25 28.15 -48.76
CA ALA A 125 -5.18 29.49 -48.19
C ALA A 125 -5.49 29.57 -46.68
N PRO A 126 -5.02 30.63 -45.97
CA PRO A 126 -5.13 30.76 -44.52
C PRO A 126 -6.61 30.89 -44.10
N SER A 127 -7.17 29.75 -43.71
CA SER A 127 -8.52 29.64 -43.19
C SER A 127 -8.59 30.22 -41.78
N THR A 128 -9.51 31.16 -41.57
CA THR A 128 -9.97 31.65 -40.26
C THR A 128 -10.78 30.57 -39.53
N HIS A 129 -10.19 29.38 -39.38
CA HIS A 129 -10.86 28.18 -38.91
C HIS A 129 -11.02 28.20 -37.39
N LYS A 130 -12.27 28.09 -36.93
CA LYS A 130 -12.59 27.81 -35.52
C LYS A 130 -11.83 26.54 -35.11
N PRO A 131 -11.05 26.53 -34.00
CA PRO A 131 -10.23 25.38 -33.67
C PRO A 131 -11.11 24.13 -33.55
N ASP A 132 -10.76 23.09 -34.31
CA ASP A 132 -11.46 21.81 -34.31
C ASP A 132 -11.67 21.34 -32.85
N PRO A 133 -12.93 21.08 -32.43
CA PRO A 133 -13.21 20.59 -31.08
C PRO A 133 -12.37 19.35 -30.72
N LEU A 134 -12.01 18.51 -31.69
CA LEU A 134 -11.16 17.34 -31.48
C LEU A 134 -9.70 17.69 -31.15
N PHE A 135 -9.17 18.80 -31.69
CA PHE A 135 -7.80 19.25 -31.46
C PHE A 135 -7.56 19.67 -30.00
N LYS A 136 -8.54 20.33 -29.38
CA LYS A 136 -8.49 20.68 -27.95
C LYS A 136 -8.50 19.44 -27.07
N ALA A 137 -9.31 18.43 -27.42
CA ALA A 137 -9.35 17.16 -26.70
C ALA A 137 -8.00 16.42 -26.81
N LYS A 138 -7.41 16.35 -28.02
CA LYS A 138 -6.09 15.73 -28.25
C LYS A 138 -4.98 16.42 -27.46
N ARG A 139 -4.96 17.76 -27.44
CA ARG A 139 -3.96 18.53 -26.67
C ARG A 139 -4.09 18.30 -25.16
N LYS A 140 -5.31 18.27 -24.62
CA LYS A 140 -5.54 17.96 -23.20
C LYS A 140 -5.14 16.52 -22.87
N ALA A 141 -5.47 15.56 -23.72
CA ALA A 141 -5.07 14.16 -23.53
C ALA A 141 -3.54 14.00 -23.50
N GLN A 142 -2.83 14.72 -24.37
CA GLN A 142 -1.37 14.72 -24.37
C GLN A 142 -0.80 15.33 -23.09
N GLN A 143 -1.31 16.48 -22.66
CA GLN A 143 -0.89 17.10 -21.38
C GLN A 143 -1.09 16.16 -20.19
N VAL A 144 -2.22 15.45 -20.12
CA VAL A 144 -2.47 14.48 -19.04
C VAL A 144 -1.49 13.30 -19.09
N LYS A 145 -1.10 12.83 -20.28
CA LYS A 145 -0.07 11.80 -20.45
C LYS A 145 1.29 12.29 -19.94
N ASP A 146 1.71 13.48 -20.36
CA ASP A 146 2.99 14.08 -19.99
C ASP A 146 3.06 14.35 -18.47
N GLU A 147 1.99 14.87 -17.87
CA GLU A 147 1.93 15.03 -16.41
C GLU A 147 2.06 13.71 -15.65
N ARG A 148 1.47 12.63 -16.18
CA ARG A 148 1.52 11.31 -15.56
C ARG A 148 2.92 10.70 -15.63
N THR A 149 3.65 10.89 -16.73
CA THR A 149 5.04 10.43 -16.86
C THR A 149 5.96 11.22 -15.93
N VAL A 150 5.81 12.54 -15.85
CA VAL A 150 6.57 13.39 -14.92
C VAL A 150 6.34 12.96 -13.46
N LYS A 151 5.08 12.73 -13.06
CA LYS A 151 4.75 12.25 -11.70
C LYS A 151 5.42 10.91 -11.39
N ARG A 152 5.46 9.97 -12.35
CA ARG A 152 6.16 8.68 -12.18
C ARG A 152 7.66 8.88 -12.01
N GLN A 153 8.29 9.70 -12.84
CA GLN A 153 9.73 9.97 -12.75
C GLN A 153 10.12 10.60 -11.41
N VAL A 154 9.33 11.57 -10.92
CA VAL A 154 9.56 12.19 -9.59
C VAL A 154 9.47 11.16 -8.47
N ILE A 155 8.50 10.24 -8.54
CA ILE A 155 8.36 9.17 -7.53
C ILE A 155 9.57 8.23 -7.61
N GLU A 156 9.98 7.82 -8.80
CA GLU A 156 11.10 6.92 -9.01
C GLU A 156 12.42 7.52 -8.49
N GLN A 157 12.67 8.81 -8.75
CA GLN A 157 13.83 9.53 -8.22
C GLN A 157 13.83 9.55 -6.68
N LYS A 158 12.67 9.82 -6.05
CA LYS A 158 12.52 9.80 -4.58
C LYS A 158 12.76 8.41 -3.99
N VAL A 159 12.34 7.35 -4.67
CA VAL A 159 12.59 5.97 -4.24
C VAL A 159 14.08 5.65 -4.35
N LYS A 160 14.72 5.94 -5.49
CA LYS A 160 16.17 5.74 -5.69
C LYS A 160 17.01 6.49 -4.66
N GLU A 161 16.65 7.72 -4.28
CA GLU A 161 17.36 8.46 -3.24
C GLU A 161 17.23 7.81 -1.86
N LYS A 162 16.02 7.34 -1.50
CA LYS A 162 15.78 6.63 -0.24
C LYS A 162 16.54 5.30 -0.19
N GLU A 163 16.56 4.56 -1.29
CA GLU A 163 17.31 3.30 -1.41
C GLU A 163 18.81 3.53 -1.23
N LYS A 164 19.39 4.53 -1.91
CA LYS A 164 20.80 4.91 -1.72
C LYS A 164 21.11 5.29 -0.27
N LYS A 165 20.21 6.00 0.42
CA LYS A 165 20.38 6.33 1.86
C LYS A 165 20.33 5.09 2.75
N VAL A 166 19.40 4.18 2.49
CA VAL A 166 19.28 2.90 3.23
C VAL A 166 20.51 2.03 2.99
N GLU A 167 20.98 1.92 1.74
CA GLU A 167 22.17 1.15 1.41
C GLU A 167 23.42 1.72 2.08
N LYS A 168 23.63 3.04 2.03
CA LYS A 168 24.72 3.71 2.76
C LYS A 168 24.64 3.43 4.26
N ARG A 169 23.45 3.50 4.86
CA ARG A 169 23.24 3.19 6.28
C ARG A 169 23.57 1.73 6.60
N LYS A 170 23.12 0.77 5.77
CA LYS A 170 23.42 -0.66 5.92
C LYS A 170 24.93 -0.91 5.82
N LYS A 171 25.60 -0.36 4.81
CA LYS A 171 27.06 -0.47 4.66
C LYS A 171 27.80 0.12 5.86
N ARG A 172 27.41 1.31 6.32
CA ARG A 172 27.98 1.91 7.53
C ARG A 172 27.75 1.04 8.76
N HIS A 173 26.55 0.49 8.92
CA HIS A 173 26.22 -0.39 10.03
C HIS A 173 27.11 -1.64 10.01
N VAL A 174 27.17 -2.35 8.88
CA VAL A 174 28.00 -3.56 8.72
C VAL A 174 29.48 -3.25 9.01
N LYS A 175 30.00 -2.15 8.45
CA LYS A 175 31.39 -1.70 8.67
C LYS A 175 31.68 -1.43 10.16
N MET A 176 30.73 -0.84 10.88
CA MET A 176 30.86 -0.49 12.30
C MET A 176 30.56 -1.65 13.25
N SER A 177 29.74 -2.61 12.84
CA SER A 177 29.37 -3.79 13.63
C SER A 177 30.34 -4.96 13.45
N LEU A 178 31.32 -4.84 12.55
CA LEU A 178 32.29 -5.88 12.31
C LEU A 178 33.13 -6.14 13.58
N ARG A 179 33.19 -7.40 13.97
CA ARG A 179 33.95 -7.89 15.13
C ARG A 179 34.95 -8.96 14.68
N THR A 180 36.03 -9.13 15.42
CA THR A 180 37.03 -10.19 15.20
C THR A 180 36.47 -11.55 15.62
N LYS A 181 37.19 -12.65 15.32
CA LYS A 181 36.85 -14.01 15.79
C LYS A 181 36.72 -14.09 17.32
N THR A 182 37.45 -13.23 18.04
CA THR A 182 37.43 -13.08 19.50
C THR A 182 36.33 -12.13 20.00
N GLY A 183 35.47 -11.60 19.12
CA GLY A 183 34.38 -10.69 19.47
C GLY A 183 34.79 -9.24 19.71
N GLN A 184 36.08 -8.91 19.63
CA GLN A 184 36.57 -7.54 19.80
C GLN A 184 36.15 -6.64 18.62
N PRO A 185 35.81 -5.36 18.86
CA PRO A 185 35.43 -4.45 17.79
C PRO A 185 36.61 -4.16 16.86
N VAL A 186 36.37 -4.16 15.54
CA VAL A 186 37.42 -3.85 14.55
C VAL A 186 37.65 -2.33 14.49
N VAL A 187 38.63 -1.85 15.25
CA VAL A 187 38.93 -0.40 15.41
C VAL A 187 39.51 0.24 14.13
N LYS A 188 40.02 -0.56 13.18
CA LYS A 188 40.63 -0.09 11.92
C LYS A 188 39.75 0.90 11.15
N HIS A 189 38.43 0.69 11.15
CA HIS A 189 37.49 1.55 10.44
C HIS A 189 37.26 2.89 11.15
N GLN A 190 37.27 2.90 12.49
CA GLN A 190 37.10 4.10 13.29
C GLN A 190 38.30 5.04 13.16
N ILE A 191 39.52 4.48 13.20
CA ILE A 191 40.76 5.26 13.03
C ILE A 191 40.79 5.93 11.65
N LYS A 192 40.45 5.19 10.58
CA LYS A 192 40.38 5.77 9.23
C LYS A 192 39.39 6.93 9.15
N ASP A 193 38.22 6.81 9.78
CA ASP A 193 37.20 7.85 9.77
C ASP A 193 37.64 9.09 10.58
N ILE A 194 38.38 8.92 11.69
CA ILE A 194 38.97 10.02 12.47
C ILE A 194 40.04 10.75 11.63
N LEU A 195 40.96 10.01 11.01
CA LEU A 195 42.01 10.58 10.16
C LEU A 195 41.42 11.34 8.96
N ALA A 196 40.37 10.82 8.33
CA ALA A 196 39.69 11.49 7.24
C ALA A 196 39.07 12.83 7.70
N LYS A 197 38.42 12.85 8.87
CA LYS A 197 37.87 14.09 9.45
C LYS A 197 38.95 15.13 9.77
N LEU A 198 40.07 14.69 10.34
CA LEU A 198 41.20 15.58 10.62
C LEU A 198 41.80 16.17 9.34
N LYS A 199 41.87 15.39 8.25
CA LYS A 199 42.35 15.86 6.94
C LYS A 199 41.37 16.81 6.25
N SER A 200 40.06 16.58 6.37
CA SER A 200 39.04 17.46 5.76
C SER A 200 38.75 18.73 6.55
N SER A 201 39.15 18.77 7.82
CA SER A 201 39.00 19.94 8.71
C SER A 201 40.16 20.94 8.58
N LYS A 202 41.13 20.63 7.71
CA LYS A 202 42.30 21.44 7.43
C LYS A 202 42.11 22.10 6.07
#